data_AF-A0A8H8JHQ2-F1
#
_entry.id   AF-A0A8H8JHQ2-F1
#
_cell.length_a   1.000
_cell.length_b   1.000
_cell.length_c   1.000
_cell.angle_alpha   90.00
_cell.angle_beta   90.00
_cell.angle_gamma   90.00
#
_symmetry.space_group_name_H-M   'P 1'
#
loop_
_entity.id
_entity.type
_entity.pdbx_description
1 polymer ?
#
loop_
_entity_poly.entity_id
_entity_poly.type
_entity_poly.pdbx_seq_one_letter_code
_entity_poly.pdbx_strand_id
1 'polypeptide(L)'
;MSLRSTTRPILRTILSKNKTSRRLASTLDSPPVVLRLPQIDNRISSALKVSALVLGTSLFVAYYYDSRSAIHQYVVPPLMRATLDPEVTHRLAVRVLGSGFAPRDRGENEDILKCTIWDLEMPSPIGLAAGFDKDGEAIDGLFGLGFDWVEIGSVTPKAQKGNPKPRVFTLPDDNAMINRYGFPSQGHSLVLARLRSRRNSPSESGQVLAVNLGKNKSSPPDSIDDYLLGVRRFGSLPDVKVLVINVSSPNTPGLRGLQNRGMLEELLEGVCKERDALDLRGPKPKIVLKIAPDLDELAIQDVAEAVRESGVDGVIVSNTTIQRPKLLSASSNEIGGLSGPPLHSLSLKALKTLRAHLPANIPIIGCGGISTGADALDFARAGATSVQLYTSFGYTGVGTARRIKDELASELSKLNTTWSKVVDESIKTHAWVRPRGQQALDAGEREIRAMLDGLGKQMAVGDDLAALEDRDPDSPKGVGSVRIGLGLKLDSATARLAEQAEAALAARPHDENNALEHDQRGSLADSTGPLEKRRT
;
A
#
# COMPACT_ATOMS: atom_id res chain seq x y z
N MET A 1 16.63 -10.89 -59.74
CA MET A 1 15.26 -10.63 -60.20
C MET A 1 14.86 -9.23 -59.77
N SER A 2 14.80 -8.32 -60.74
CA SER A 2 14.36 -6.93 -60.60
C SER A 2 12.84 -6.87 -60.62
N LEU A 3 12.24 -5.94 -59.89
CA LEU A 3 11.10 -5.14 -60.35
C LEU A 3 10.94 -3.90 -59.44
N ARG A 4 11.35 -2.74 -59.96
CA ARG A 4 10.97 -1.39 -59.52
C ARG A 4 9.81 -0.90 -60.39
N SER A 5 8.95 -0.05 -59.84
CA SER A 5 8.38 1.19 -60.44
C SER A 5 7.02 1.51 -59.81
N THR A 6 6.87 2.48 -58.89
CA THR A 6 6.71 3.96 -59.02
C THR A 6 5.42 4.50 -59.67
N THR A 7 4.76 5.38 -58.88
CA THR A 7 4.09 6.68 -59.20
C THR A 7 2.63 6.79 -59.71
N ARG A 8 1.85 7.61 -58.98
CA ARG A 8 0.53 8.25 -59.26
C ARG A 8 0.69 9.49 -60.21
N PRO A 9 -0.33 10.38 -60.38
CA PRO A 9 -1.67 10.32 -61.04
C PRO A 9 -1.80 11.43 -62.14
N ILE A 10 -2.97 11.67 -62.79
CA ILE A 10 -3.44 13.00 -63.30
C ILE A 10 -4.88 12.97 -63.86
N LEU A 11 -5.50 14.15 -63.78
CA LEU A 11 -6.86 14.65 -63.98
C LEU A 11 -7.28 14.92 -65.45
N ARG A 12 -8.61 15.04 -65.66
CA ARG A 12 -9.39 15.88 -66.62
C ARG A 12 -9.54 15.48 -68.11
N THR A 13 -10.82 15.52 -68.52
CA THR A 13 -11.44 16.16 -69.73
C THR A 13 -12.56 15.24 -70.24
N ILE A 14 -13.81 15.70 -70.41
CA ILE A 14 -14.40 16.03 -71.72
C ILE A 14 -15.71 16.81 -71.51
N LEU A 15 -15.76 18.01 -72.10
CA LEU A 15 -16.96 18.70 -72.58
C LEU A 15 -16.78 18.79 -74.10
N SER A 16 -17.79 18.44 -74.90
CA SER A 16 -18.49 19.37 -75.81
C SER A 16 -19.38 18.65 -76.85
N LYS A 17 -20.58 19.23 -77.03
CA LYS A 17 -21.34 19.40 -78.28
C LYS A 17 -21.93 18.17 -78.99
N ASN A 18 -23.27 18.17 -79.07
CA ASN A 18 -23.96 18.13 -80.36
C ASN A 18 -25.35 18.80 -80.27
N LYS A 19 -25.65 19.63 -81.27
CA LYS A 19 -26.90 20.37 -81.52
C LYS A 19 -27.43 19.90 -82.88
N THR A 20 -28.69 19.43 -82.96
CA THR A 20 -29.61 19.33 -84.13
C THR A 20 -30.77 18.40 -83.71
N SER A 21 -32.05 18.49 -84.06
CA SER A 21 -32.95 19.46 -84.70
C SER A 21 -34.39 19.01 -84.44
N ARG A 22 -35.26 19.98 -84.17
CA ARG A 22 -36.72 20.13 -84.40
C ARG A 22 -37.70 18.92 -84.40
N ARG A 23 -38.66 19.04 -83.47
CA ARG A 23 -40.14 19.03 -83.59
C ARG A 23 -40.84 17.90 -84.36
N LEU A 24 -41.62 17.11 -83.61
CA LEU A 24 -43.00 16.77 -83.92
C LEU A 24 -43.83 16.90 -82.63
N ALA A 25 -44.94 17.63 -82.71
CA ALA A 25 -45.86 17.86 -81.62
C ALA A 25 -47.01 16.86 -81.69
N SER A 26 -47.37 16.24 -80.57
CA SER A 26 -48.77 15.90 -80.27
C SER A 26 -48.93 15.61 -78.78
N THR A 27 -49.51 16.60 -78.10
CA THR A 27 -50.52 16.44 -77.04
C THR A 27 -50.34 15.30 -76.04
N LEU A 28 -49.86 15.64 -74.85
CA LEU A 28 -50.42 15.18 -73.57
C LEU A 28 -49.87 16.13 -72.47
N ASP A 29 -50.74 17.05 -72.05
CA ASP A 29 -50.53 17.96 -70.93
C ASP A 29 -50.43 17.17 -69.63
N SER A 30 -49.23 17.14 -69.05
CA SER A 30 -49.00 17.02 -67.60
C SER A 30 -47.54 17.39 -67.32
N PRO A 31 -47.24 18.45 -66.54
CA PRO A 31 -45.87 18.71 -66.14
C PRO A 31 -45.38 17.58 -65.23
N PRO A 32 -44.09 17.19 -65.29
CA PRO A 32 -43.54 16.24 -64.34
C PRO A 32 -43.65 16.86 -62.94
N VAL A 33 -44.28 16.15 -62.01
CA VAL A 33 -44.27 16.50 -60.58
C VAL A 33 -42.83 16.36 -60.11
N VAL A 34 -42.08 17.46 -60.17
CA VAL A 34 -40.78 17.56 -59.49
C VAL A 34 -41.10 17.65 -58.00
N LEU A 35 -40.99 16.52 -57.30
CA LEU A 35 -40.90 16.49 -55.85
C LEU A 35 -39.68 17.31 -55.42
N ARG A 36 -39.86 18.63 -55.22
CA ARG A 36 -38.91 19.43 -54.47
C ARG A 36 -38.97 18.93 -53.03
N LEU A 37 -37.97 18.14 -52.64
CA LEU A 37 -37.71 17.91 -51.22
C LEU A 37 -37.63 19.30 -50.55
N PRO A 38 -38.34 19.54 -49.44
CA PRO A 38 -38.32 20.84 -48.79
C PRO A 38 -36.86 21.18 -48.44
N GLN A 39 -36.36 22.29 -48.98
CA GLN A 39 -35.07 22.85 -48.54
C GLN A 39 -35.25 23.26 -47.09
N ILE A 40 -34.72 22.44 -46.17
CA ILE A 40 -34.68 22.77 -44.75
C ILE A 40 -33.94 24.09 -44.63
N ASP A 41 -34.61 25.09 -44.07
CA ASP A 41 -34.09 26.45 -43.90
C ASP A 41 -32.70 26.38 -43.20
N ASN A 42 -31.71 27.10 -43.74
CA ASN A 42 -30.33 27.05 -43.24
C ASN A 42 -30.25 27.42 -41.74
N ARG A 43 -31.22 28.20 -41.24
CA ARG A 43 -31.36 28.52 -39.81
C ARG A 43 -31.82 27.31 -38.99
N ILE A 44 -32.77 26.52 -39.48
CA ILE A 44 -33.24 25.27 -38.83
C ILE A 44 -32.11 24.23 -38.83
N SER A 45 -31.39 24.07 -39.94
CA SER A 45 -30.22 23.18 -40.02
C SER A 45 -29.11 23.62 -39.05
N SER A 46 -28.87 24.93 -38.91
CA SER A 46 -27.87 25.46 -37.98
C SER A 46 -28.30 25.28 -36.52
N ALA A 47 -29.57 25.53 -36.19
CA ALA A 47 -30.12 25.30 -34.85
C ALA A 47 -30.03 23.81 -34.46
N LEU A 48 -30.35 22.89 -35.38
CA LEU A 48 -30.21 21.45 -35.14
C LEU A 48 -28.76 21.03 -34.89
N LYS A 49 -27.80 21.58 -35.65
CA LYS A 49 -26.36 21.33 -35.44
C LYS A 49 -25.88 21.85 -34.08
N VAL A 50 -26.30 23.06 -33.70
CA VAL A 50 -25.96 23.64 -32.39
C VAL A 50 -26.57 22.81 -31.26
N SER A 51 -27.85 22.45 -31.35
CA SER A 51 -28.51 21.60 -30.35
C SER A 51 -27.85 20.23 -30.23
N ALA A 52 -27.50 19.58 -31.35
CA ALA A 52 -26.78 18.32 -31.35
C ALA A 52 -25.39 18.45 -30.71
N LEU A 53 -24.67 19.53 -30.98
CA LEU A 53 -23.37 19.80 -30.37
C LEU A 53 -23.49 20.02 -28.86
N VAL A 54 -24.48 20.82 -28.41
CA VAL A 54 -24.72 21.09 -26.98
C VAL A 54 -25.10 19.81 -26.25
N LEU A 55 -26.04 19.02 -26.80
CA LEU A 55 -26.43 17.74 -26.22
C LEU A 55 -25.27 16.75 -26.18
N GLY A 56 -24.54 16.59 -27.30
CA GLY A 56 -23.39 15.71 -27.38
C GLY A 56 -22.28 16.10 -26.40
N THR A 57 -21.98 17.39 -26.29
CA THR A 57 -20.99 17.91 -25.33
C THR A 57 -21.44 17.68 -23.89
N SER A 58 -22.72 17.91 -23.58
CA SER A 58 -23.26 17.73 -22.22
C SER A 58 -23.23 16.25 -21.81
N LEU A 59 -23.62 15.35 -22.72
CA LEU A 59 -23.54 13.90 -22.50
C LEU A 59 -22.09 13.44 -22.33
N PHE A 60 -21.17 13.96 -23.14
CA PHE A 60 -19.75 13.65 -23.01
C PHE A 60 -19.18 14.14 -21.68
N VAL A 61 -19.54 15.34 -21.24
CA VAL A 61 -19.14 15.87 -19.93
C VAL A 61 -19.68 14.99 -18.81
N ALA A 62 -20.95 14.60 -18.86
CA ALA A 62 -21.54 13.70 -17.86
C ALA A 62 -20.82 12.33 -17.83
N TYR A 63 -20.53 11.78 -19.01
CA TYR A 63 -19.75 10.55 -19.18
C TYR A 63 -18.33 10.70 -18.63
N TYR A 64 -17.60 11.76 -18.98
CA TYR A 64 -16.23 11.99 -18.50
C TYR A 64 -16.17 12.13 -16.98
N TYR A 65 -17.12 12.82 -16.35
CA TYR A 65 -17.10 13.01 -14.90
C TYR A 65 -17.55 11.78 -14.09
N ASP A 66 -18.09 10.75 -14.73
CA ASP A 66 -18.29 9.45 -14.10
C ASP A 66 -16.97 8.66 -14.13
N SER A 67 -16.42 8.36 -12.94
CA SER A 67 -15.18 7.58 -12.80
C SER A 67 -15.28 6.17 -13.40
N ARG A 68 -16.49 5.60 -13.51
CA ARG A 68 -16.73 4.26 -14.07
C ARG A 68 -16.77 4.22 -15.60
N SER A 69 -16.72 5.37 -16.25
CA SER A 69 -16.79 5.43 -17.70
C SER A 69 -15.66 4.66 -18.38
N ALA A 70 -16.02 3.87 -19.40
CA ALA A 70 -15.09 2.98 -20.10
C ALA A 70 -13.82 3.68 -20.62
N ILE A 71 -13.90 4.96 -20.99
CA ILE A 71 -12.75 5.76 -21.42
C ILE A 71 -11.62 5.78 -20.37
N HIS A 72 -11.96 5.77 -19.08
CA HIS A 72 -10.99 5.88 -17.99
C HIS A 72 -10.24 4.58 -17.70
N GLN A 73 -10.73 3.45 -18.18
CA GLN A 73 -10.07 2.15 -18.03
C GLN A 73 -9.43 1.70 -19.35
N TYR A 74 -10.17 1.79 -20.45
CA TYR A 74 -9.79 1.15 -21.71
C TYR A 74 -9.10 2.09 -22.70
N VAL A 75 -9.17 3.41 -22.49
CA VAL A 75 -8.57 4.40 -23.40
C VAL A 75 -7.45 5.18 -22.71
N VAL A 76 -7.75 5.88 -21.61
CA VAL A 76 -6.81 6.82 -20.98
C VAL A 76 -5.54 6.12 -20.47
N PRO A 77 -5.59 5.07 -19.62
CA PRO A 77 -4.37 4.46 -19.11
C PRO A 77 -3.52 3.79 -20.20
N PRO A 78 -4.08 2.99 -21.15
CA PRO A 78 -3.30 2.45 -22.26
C PRO A 78 -2.65 3.54 -23.13
N LEU A 79 -3.40 4.60 -23.47
CA LEU A 79 -2.87 5.69 -24.30
C LEU A 79 -1.73 6.42 -23.58
N MET A 80 -1.89 6.75 -22.30
CA MET A 80 -0.85 7.41 -21.51
C MET A 80 0.41 6.53 -21.40
N ARG A 81 0.26 5.23 -21.13
CA ARG A 81 1.39 4.29 -21.09
C ARG A 81 2.13 4.16 -22.42
N ALA A 82 1.41 4.24 -23.55
CA ALA A 82 1.99 4.15 -24.87
C ALA A 82 2.69 5.43 -25.33
N THR A 83 2.32 6.60 -24.78
CA THR A 83 2.73 7.91 -25.32
C THR A 83 3.61 8.73 -24.38
N LEU A 84 3.58 8.46 -23.07
CA LEU A 84 4.26 9.27 -22.06
C LEU A 84 5.15 8.43 -21.16
N ASP A 85 6.22 9.06 -20.65
CA ASP A 85 7.03 8.51 -19.56
C ASP A 85 6.16 8.24 -18.31
N PRO A 86 6.35 7.12 -17.59
CA PRO A 86 5.50 6.78 -16.46
C PRO A 86 5.51 7.83 -15.32
N GLU A 87 6.64 8.51 -15.08
CA GLU A 87 6.71 9.56 -14.05
C GLU A 87 6.01 10.85 -14.51
N VAL A 88 6.00 11.14 -15.81
CA VAL A 88 5.22 12.24 -16.41
C VAL A 88 3.72 11.94 -16.31
N THR A 89 3.31 10.74 -16.71
CA THR A 89 1.91 10.26 -16.59
C THR A 89 1.41 10.39 -15.17
N HIS A 90 2.19 9.89 -14.20
CA HIS A 90 1.83 9.97 -12.78
C HIS A 90 1.62 11.41 -12.31
N ARG A 91 2.55 12.31 -12.65
CA ARG A 91 2.45 13.72 -12.26
C ARG A 91 1.26 14.43 -12.90
N LEU A 92 0.95 14.09 -14.15
CA LEU A 92 -0.24 14.61 -14.83
C LEU A 92 -1.51 14.16 -14.12
N ALA A 93 -1.60 12.87 -13.77
CA ALA A 93 -2.74 12.32 -13.04
C ALA A 93 -2.95 13.03 -11.69
N VAL A 94 -1.90 13.19 -10.88
CA VAL A 94 -1.97 13.93 -9.60
C VAL A 94 -2.45 15.37 -9.80
N ARG A 95 -1.94 16.08 -10.82
CA ARG A 95 -2.39 17.45 -11.11
C ARG A 95 -3.85 17.52 -11.51
N VAL A 96 -4.33 16.60 -12.35
CA VAL A 96 -5.75 16.55 -12.74
C VAL A 96 -6.62 16.28 -11.52
N LEU A 97 -6.21 15.34 -10.66
CA LEU A 97 -6.89 15.02 -9.40
C LEU A 97 -6.91 16.20 -8.42
N GLY A 98 -5.82 16.97 -8.33
CA GLY A 98 -5.75 18.19 -7.50
C GLY A 98 -6.44 19.43 -8.10
N SER A 99 -6.80 19.41 -9.38
CA SER A 99 -7.35 20.59 -10.09
C SER A 99 -8.87 20.80 -9.94
N GLY A 100 -9.59 19.79 -9.44
CA GLY A 100 -11.06 19.78 -9.40
C GLY A 100 -11.74 19.30 -10.69
N PHE A 101 -10.99 19.07 -11.78
CA PHE A 101 -11.50 18.49 -13.04
C PHE A 101 -11.44 16.96 -13.11
N ALA A 102 -11.14 16.32 -11.98
CA ALA A 102 -11.15 14.87 -11.92
C ALA A 102 -12.57 14.30 -12.01
N PRO A 103 -12.71 13.11 -12.61
CA PRO A 103 -13.91 12.30 -12.48
C PRO A 103 -14.23 12.05 -11.01
N ARG A 104 -15.49 11.72 -10.71
CA ARG A 104 -15.93 11.38 -9.37
C ARG A 104 -16.61 10.03 -9.37
N ASP A 105 -16.48 9.32 -8.27
CA ASP A 105 -17.36 8.21 -7.95
C ASP A 105 -18.74 8.75 -7.59
N ARG A 106 -19.76 8.19 -8.23
CA ARG A 106 -21.17 8.50 -7.98
C ARG A 106 -21.93 7.30 -7.42
N GLY A 107 -21.23 6.18 -7.19
CA GLY A 107 -21.81 5.01 -6.56
C GLY A 107 -21.95 5.23 -5.06
N GLU A 108 -22.97 4.60 -4.47
CA GLU A 108 -23.12 4.48 -3.03
C GLU A 108 -22.34 3.25 -2.55
N ASN A 109 -21.85 3.29 -1.32
CA ASN A 109 -21.21 2.13 -0.71
C ASN A 109 -22.27 1.23 -0.09
N GLU A 110 -22.21 -0.07 -0.39
CA GLU A 110 -23.11 -1.05 0.23
C GLU A 110 -22.71 -1.33 1.67
N ASP A 111 -23.69 -1.52 2.56
CA ASP A 111 -23.46 -1.78 3.99
C ASP A 111 -22.60 -3.03 4.24
N ILE A 112 -22.63 -4.01 3.34
CA ILE A 112 -21.81 -5.23 3.44
C ILE A 112 -20.30 -4.96 3.37
N LEU A 113 -19.91 -3.78 2.87
CA LEU A 113 -18.52 -3.33 2.78
C LEU A 113 -18.06 -2.55 4.02
N LYS A 114 -18.97 -2.13 4.92
CA LYS A 114 -18.58 -1.35 6.11
C LYS A 114 -17.47 -2.06 6.90
N CYS A 115 -16.46 -1.29 7.25
CA CYS A 115 -15.24 -1.77 7.90
C CYS A 115 -14.92 -0.87 9.08
N THR A 116 -14.61 -1.46 10.22
CA THR A 116 -14.14 -0.73 11.41
C THR A 116 -12.67 -1.02 11.62
N ILE A 117 -11.85 0.03 11.72
CA ILE A 117 -10.44 -0.07 12.09
C ILE A 117 -10.19 0.75 13.34
N TRP A 118 -9.78 0.07 14.42
CA TRP A 118 -9.77 0.64 15.79
C TRP A 118 -11.17 1.14 16.20
N ASP A 119 -11.29 2.46 16.36
CA ASP A 119 -12.49 3.22 16.67
C ASP A 119 -13.04 3.99 15.46
N LEU A 120 -12.50 3.76 14.26
CA LEU A 120 -12.87 4.46 13.03
C LEU A 120 -13.76 3.57 12.16
N GLU A 121 -14.99 4.02 11.91
CA GLU A 121 -15.89 3.40 10.93
C GLU A 121 -15.62 3.97 9.54
N MET A 122 -15.24 3.09 8.61
CA MET A 122 -15.00 3.40 7.21
C MET A 122 -16.12 2.83 6.33
N PRO A 123 -16.56 3.58 5.30
CA PRO A 123 -17.61 3.11 4.38
C PRO A 123 -17.25 1.83 3.59
N SER A 124 -15.96 1.60 3.34
CA SER A 124 -15.45 0.38 2.70
C SER A 124 -14.01 0.11 3.15
N PRO A 125 -13.46 -1.10 2.97
CA PRO A 125 -12.08 -1.41 3.35
C PRO A 125 -11.05 -0.95 2.31
N ILE A 126 -11.47 -0.25 1.25
CA ILE A 126 -10.64 0.05 0.09
C ILE A 126 -9.92 1.38 0.26
N GLY A 127 -8.59 1.32 0.39
CA GLY A 127 -7.69 2.46 0.51
C GLY A 127 -6.71 2.62 -0.66
N LEU A 128 -6.07 3.77 -0.71
CA LEU A 128 -4.94 4.09 -1.57
C LEU A 128 -3.64 4.03 -0.77
N ALA A 129 -2.65 3.30 -1.27
CA ALA A 129 -1.33 3.19 -0.64
C ALA A 129 -0.48 4.46 -0.82
N ALA A 130 0.51 4.65 0.08
CA ALA A 130 1.54 5.69 -0.11
C ALA A 130 2.27 5.59 -1.44
N GLY A 131 2.82 6.72 -1.84
CA GLY A 131 3.66 6.90 -3.02
C GLY A 131 2.91 7.46 -4.21
N PHE A 132 1.56 7.40 -4.21
CA PHE A 132 0.76 8.02 -5.26
C PHE A 132 0.75 9.54 -5.12
N ASP A 133 0.14 10.05 -4.04
CA ASP A 133 0.17 11.49 -3.73
C ASP A 133 1.23 11.78 -2.66
N LYS A 134 2.49 11.90 -3.09
CA LYS A 134 3.63 12.04 -2.17
C LYS A 134 3.60 13.34 -1.36
N ASP A 135 3.04 14.40 -1.92
CA ASP A 135 3.13 15.74 -1.34
C ASP A 135 1.74 16.36 -1.04
N GLY A 136 0.68 15.55 -0.99
CA GLY A 136 -0.67 15.97 -0.61
C GLY A 136 -1.35 16.93 -1.58
N GLU A 137 -1.15 16.74 -2.89
CA GLU A 137 -1.67 17.60 -3.96
C GLU A 137 -3.09 17.23 -4.41
N ALA A 138 -3.52 15.98 -4.19
CA ALA A 138 -4.69 15.38 -4.82
C ALA A 138 -5.65 14.70 -3.85
N ILE A 139 -5.47 14.90 -2.53
CA ILE A 139 -6.20 14.20 -1.46
C ILE A 139 -7.72 14.19 -1.70
N ASP A 140 -8.34 15.35 -1.90
CA ASP A 140 -9.79 15.45 -2.05
C ASP A 140 -10.28 14.82 -3.36
N GLY A 141 -9.47 14.90 -4.43
CA GLY A 141 -9.76 14.22 -5.69
C GLY A 141 -9.71 12.70 -5.53
N LEU A 142 -8.75 12.19 -4.75
CA LEU A 142 -8.61 10.76 -4.47
C LEU A 142 -9.75 10.23 -3.61
N PHE A 143 -10.16 10.94 -2.56
CA PHE A 143 -11.39 10.62 -1.83
C PHE A 143 -12.62 10.68 -2.75
N GLY A 144 -12.67 11.65 -3.65
CA GLY A 144 -13.73 11.79 -4.65
C GLY A 144 -13.79 10.66 -5.68
N LEU A 145 -12.75 9.83 -5.82
CA LEU A 145 -12.77 8.60 -6.62
C LEU A 145 -13.31 7.38 -5.88
N GLY A 146 -13.71 7.56 -4.62
CA GLY A 146 -14.24 6.49 -3.78
C GLY A 146 -13.17 5.72 -3.01
N PHE A 147 -11.95 6.23 -2.82
CA PHE A 147 -11.09 5.66 -1.78
C PHE A 147 -11.60 6.11 -0.41
N ASP A 148 -11.69 5.19 0.55
CA ASP A 148 -12.14 5.51 1.92
C ASP A 148 -10.95 5.68 2.89
N TRP A 149 -9.76 5.32 2.43
CA TRP A 149 -8.48 5.62 3.06
C TRP A 149 -7.52 6.18 2.01
N VAL A 150 -6.86 7.30 2.30
CA VAL A 150 -5.81 7.87 1.44
C VAL A 150 -4.54 8.04 2.26
N GLU A 151 -3.47 7.35 1.85
CA GLU A 151 -2.14 7.49 2.44
C GLU A 151 -1.25 8.36 1.55
N ILE A 152 -0.93 9.59 1.99
CA ILE A 152 0.03 10.45 1.30
C ILE A 152 1.46 10.13 1.71
N GLY A 153 2.44 10.68 1.00
CA GLY A 153 3.87 10.47 1.30
C GLY A 153 4.47 9.27 0.54
N SER A 154 5.63 8.73 0.94
CA SER A 154 6.40 9.11 2.13
C SER A 154 6.96 10.52 2.05
N VAL A 155 6.67 11.33 3.06
CA VAL A 155 7.20 12.69 3.21
C VAL A 155 8.46 12.64 4.08
N THR A 156 9.46 13.42 3.74
CA THR A 156 10.71 13.56 4.53
C THR A 156 10.81 14.96 5.13
N PRO A 157 11.53 15.17 6.25
CA PRO A 157 11.64 16.49 6.88
C PRO A 157 12.12 17.59 5.93
N LYS A 158 13.23 17.35 5.25
CA LYS A 158 13.79 18.23 4.21
C LYS A 158 13.32 17.78 2.83
N ALA A 159 13.18 18.73 1.91
CA ALA A 159 12.92 18.42 0.51
C ALA A 159 14.08 17.65 -0.11
N GLN A 160 13.77 16.66 -0.96
CA GLN A 160 14.77 15.92 -1.71
C GLN A 160 14.21 15.43 -3.05
N LYS A 161 15.06 15.38 -4.08
CA LYS A 161 14.66 15.02 -5.45
C LYS A 161 14.40 13.52 -5.63
N GLY A 162 14.86 12.68 -4.70
CA GLY A 162 14.94 11.22 -4.85
C GLY A 162 16.10 10.78 -5.76
N ASN A 163 16.09 9.51 -6.19
CA ASN A 163 17.11 8.93 -7.06
C ASN A 163 17.03 9.47 -8.51
N PRO A 164 18.11 9.38 -9.31
CA PRO A 164 18.14 9.82 -10.71
C PRO A 164 17.09 9.14 -11.59
N LYS A 165 16.64 9.82 -12.65
CA LYS A 165 15.69 9.30 -13.65
C LYS A 165 16.43 8.60 -14.80
N PRO A 166 15.80 7.62 -15.51
CA PRO A 166 14.49 7.03 -15.25
C PRO A 166 14.50 6.11 -14.01
N ARG A 167 13.38 6.09 -13.29
CA ARG A 167 13.26 5.42 -11.97
C ARG A 167 11.91 4.77 -11.72
N VAL A 168 11.06 4.71 -12.72
CA VAL A 168 9.78 4.02 -12.70
C VAL A 168 9.57 3.40 -14.06
N PHE A 169 9.19 2.13 -14.06
CA PHE A 169 9.09 1.29 -15.24
C PHE A 169 7.77 0.54 -15.13
N THR A 170 6.94 0.66 -16.17
CA THR A 170 5.72 -0.15 -16.29
C THR A 170 6.09 -1.49 -16.90
N LEU A 171 5.45 -2.55 -16.44
CA LEU A 171 5.56 -3.91 -16.97
C LEU A 171 4.17 -4.30 -17.50
N PRO A 172 3.81 -3.92 -18.74
CA PRO A 172 2.45 -4.09 -19.24
C PRO A 172 1.97 -5.53 -19.29
N ASP A 173 2.84 -6.47 -19.67
CA ASP A 173 2.51 -7.89 -19.82
C ASP A 173 2.29 -8.57 -18.46
N ASP A 174 2.80 -7.98 -17.39
CA ASP A 174 2.73 -8.50 -16.02
C ASP A 174 1.69 -7.72 -15.17
N ASN A 175 1.07 -6.67 -15.71
CA ASN A 175 0.28 -5.68 -14.97
C ASN A 175 1.01 -5.12 -13.73
N ALA A 176 2.33 -4.96 -13.85
CA ALA A 176 3.23 -4.68 -12.73
C ALA A 176 4.02 -3.39 -12.93
N MET A 177 4.73 -2.94 -11.89
CA MET A 177 5.65 -1.81 -11.98
C MET A 177 6.93 -2.11 -11.20
N ILE A 178 8.05 -1.57 -11.69
CA ILE A 178 9.30 -1.51 -10.94
C ILE A 178 9.63 -0.04 -10.70
N ASN A 179 10.01 0.33 -9.48
CA ASN A 179 10.43 1.69 -9.18
C ASN A 179 11.63 1.75 -8.23
N ARG A 180 12.43 2.80 -8.41
CA ARG A 180 13.59 3.15 -7.58
C ARG A 180 13.56 4.60 -7.12
N TYR A 181 12.42 5.09 -6.65
CA TYR A 181 12.21 6.52 -6.37
C TYR A 181 13.17 7.13 -5.33
N GLY A 182 13.40 6.46 -4.21
CA GLY A 182 14.23 6.99 -3.10
C GLY A 182 13.62 8.21 -2.39
N PHE A 183 12.33 8.12 -2.03
CA PHE A 183 11.56 9.17 -1.33
C PHE A 183 11.73 10.61 -1.90
N PRO A 184 11.36 10.87 -3.16
CA PRO A 184 11.23 12.26 -3.61
C PRO A 184 10.13 12.93 -2.79
N SER A 185 10.43 14.09 -2.19
CA SER A 185 9.51 14.83 -1.33
C SER A 185 9.81 16.33 -1.40
N GLN A 186 8.77 17.15 -1.32
CA GLN A 186 8.87 18.61 -1.21
C GLN A 186 9.09 19.09 0.25
N GLY A 187 9.20 18.16 1.21
CA GLY A 187 9.51 18.44 2.60
C GLY A 187 8.28 18.68 3.49
N HIS A 188 8.46 18.52 4.80
CA HIS A 188 7.38 18.64 5.78
C HIS A 188 6.65 19.98 5.71
N SER A 189 7.39 21.08 5.55
CA SER A 189 6.81 22.44 5.57
C SER A 189 5.78 22.66 4.47
N LEU A 190 6.03 22.18 3.25
CA LEU A 190 5.11 22.38 2.14
C LEU A 190 3.87 21.48 2.26
N VAL A 191 4.07 20.21 2.63
CA VAL A 191 2.95 19.28 2.83
C VAL A 191 2.05 19.76 3.96
N LEU A 192 2.64 20.26 5.06
CA LEU A 192 1.88 20.88 6.15
C LEU A 192 1.05 22.07 5.68
N ALA A 193 1.62 22.96 4.86
CA ALA A 193 0.89 24.11 4.32
C ALA A 193 -0.29 23.66 3.45
N ARG A 194 -0.11 22.63 2.61
CA ARG A 194 -1.19 22.05 1.80
C ARG A 194 -2.30 21.45 2.68
N LEU A 195 -1.94 20.62 3.66
CA LEU A 195 -2.90 20.02 4.59
C LEU A 195 -3.70 21.09 5.34
N ARG A 196 -3.06 22.15 5.84
CA ARG A 196 -3.74 23.27 6.51
C ARG A 196 -4.62 24.10 5.59
N SER A 197 -4.34 24.13 4.29
CA SER A 197 -5.14 24.86 3.30
C SER A 197 -6.36 24.09 2.79
N ARG A 198 -6.47 22.80 3.13
CA ARG A 198 -7.62 21.98 2.73
C ARG A 198 -8.88 22.48 3.42
N ARG A 199 -9.98 22.49 2.66
CA ARG A 199 -11.29 22.94 3.14
C ARG A 199 -12.21 21.77 3.49
N ASN A 200 -11.99 20.61 2.89
CA ASN A 200 -12.80 19.42 3.11
C ASN A 200 -12.14 18.54 4.18
N SER A 201 -12.78 18.39 5.34
CA SER A 201 -12.31 17.47 6.37
C SER A 201 -12.78 16.04 6.05
N PRO A 202 -11.88 15.03 6.01
CA PRO A 202 -12.27 13.63 5.88
C PRO A 202 -13.08 13.10 7.07
N SER A 203 -13.12 13.84 8.19
CA SER A 203 -13.73 13.36 9.43
C SER A 203 -15.26 13.24 9.33
N GLU A 204 -15.92 14.05 8.51
CA GLU A 204 -17.38 14.06 8.39
C GLU A 204 -17.93 12.89 7.54
N SER A 205 -17.07 12.25 6.74
CA SER A 205 -17.44 11.19 5.78
C SER A 205 -16.99 9.78 6.19
N GLY A 206 -16.42 9.61 7.39
CA GLY A 206 -15.81 8.34 7.81
C GLY A 206 -14.50 8.01 7.07
N GLN A 207 -13.96 8.95 6.30
CA GLN A 207 -12.74 8.75 5.52
C GLN A 207 -11.49 8.88 6.41
N VAL A 208 -10.42 8.17 6.03
CA VAL A 208 -9.15 8.17 6.74
C VAL A 208 -8.05 8.79 5.90
N LEU A 209 -7.47 9.88 6.40
CA LEU A 209 -6.24 10.44 5.85
C LEU A 209 -5.05 10.00 6.70
N ALA A 210 -4.10 9.33 6.05
CA ALA A 210 -2.84 8.90 6.63
C ALA A 210 -1.67 9.66 6.02
N VAL A 211 -0.68 10.02 6.86
CA VAL A 211 0.59 10.62 6.39
C VAL A 211 1.71 9.62 6.59
N ASN A 212 2.29 9.16 5.49
CA ASN A 212 3.44 8.27 5.53
C ASN A 212 4.73 9.08 5.71
N LEU A 213 5.50 8.72 6.73
CA LEU A 213 6.73 9.36 7.15
C LEU A 213 7.93 8.55 6.68
N GLY A 214 8.89 9.22 6.06
CA GLY A 214 10.15 8.64 5.63
C GLY A 214 11.34 9.45 6.13
N LYS A 215 12.50 8.80 6.08
CA LYS A 215 13.80 9.40 6.45
C LYS A 215 14.48 10.07 5.25
N ASN A 216 15.10 11.22 5.47
CA ASN A 216 15.95 11.85 4.45
C ASN A 216 17.16 10.96 4.14
N LYS A 217 17.60 10.94 2.88
CA LYS A 217 18.77 10.13 2.45
C LYS A 217 20.07 10.57 3.14
N SER A 218 20.18 11.84 3.52
CA SER A 218 21.33 12.42 4.20
C SER A 218 21.40 12.13 5.70
N SER A 219 20.30 11.65 6.29
CA SER A 219 20.26 11.38 7.74
C SER A 219 20.98 10.07 8.06
N PRO A 220 21.65 9.94 9.22
CA PRO A 220 22.35 8.72 9.62
C PRO A 220 21.46 7.48 9.51
N PRO A 221 21.98 6.31 9.07
CA PRO A 221 21.17 5.11 8.83
C PRO A 221 20.29 4.67 10.00
N ASP A 222 20.81 4.81 11.22
CA ASP A 222 20.27 4.44 12.52
C ASP A 222 19.43 5.53 13.20
N SER A 223 19.48 6.77 12.73
CA SER A 223 18.74 7.89 13.34
C SER A 223 17.23 7.76 13.14
N ILE A 224 16.49 7.93 14.24
CA ILE A 224 15.02 7.97 14.29
C ILE A 224 14.46 9.40 14.19
N ASP A 225 15.31 10.42 14.21
CA ASP A 225 14.93 11.84 14.38
C ASP A 225 13.95 12.33 13.32
N ASP A 226 14.13 11.89 12.07
CA ASP A 226 13.27 12.29 10.96
C ASP A 226 11.81 11.83 11.18
N TYR A 227 11.63 10.65 11.78
CA TYR A 227 10.31 10.14 12.13
C TYR A 227 9.70 10.95 13.27
N LEU A 228 10.48 11.25 14.33
CA LEU A 228 10.04 12.10 15.44
C LEU A 228 9.62 13.50 14.96
N LEU A 229 10.39 14.08 14.04
CA LEU A 229 10.04 15.35 13.40
C LEU A 229 8.74 15.25 12.60
N GLY A 230 8.47 14.11 11.96
CA GLY A 230 7.22 13.84 11.26
C GLY A 230 6.03 13.77 12.23
N VAL A 231 6.19 13.05 13.33
CA VAL A 231 5.18 12.94 14.40
C VAL A 231 4.84 14.32 14.96
N ARG A 232 5.84 15.11 15.35
CA ARG A 232 5.64 16.50 15.81
C ARG A 232 4.93 17.38 14.77
N ARG A 233 5.24 17.20 13.48
CA ARG A 233 4.74 18.09 12.45
C ARG A 233 3.30 17.83 12.07
N PHE A 234 2.95 16.55 11.90
CA PHE A 234 1.67 16.14 11.34
C PHE A 234 0.71 15.62 12.40
N GLY A 235 1.21 15.17 13.56
CA GLY A 235 0.39 14.51 14.56
C GLY A 235 -0.61 15.42 15.26
N SER A 236 -0.41 16.74 15.22
CA SER A 236 -1.38 17.72 15.75
C SER A 236 -2.42 18.18 14.73
N LEU A 237 -2.42 17.64 13.51
CA LEU A 237 -3.40 18.02 12.49
C LEU A 237 -4.71 17.24 12.69
N PRO A 238 -5.86 17.91 12.88
CA PRO A 238 -7.13 17.23 13.14
C PRO A 238 -7.55 16.25 12.04
N ASP A 239 -7.23 16.57 10.78
CA ASP A 239 -7.58 15.72 9.65
C ASP A 239 -6.70 14.46 9.51
N VAL A 240 -5.52 14.44 10.16
CA VAL A 240 -4.57 13.33 10.03
C VAL A 240 -4.85 12.32 11.15
N LYS A 241 -5.55 11.24 10.79
CA LYS A 241 -5.93 10.19 11.74
C LYS A 241 -4.80 9.18 11.98
N VAL A 242 -3.89 9.04 11.01
CA VAL A 242 -2.85 8.01 11.03
C VAL A 242 -1.51 8.58 10.55
N LEU A 243 -0.44 8.24 11.26
CA LEU A 243 0.93 8.43 10.82
C LEU A 243 1.57 7.08 10.55
N VAL A 244 2.10 6.89 9.34
CA VAL A 244 2.72 5.63 8.94
C VAL A 244 4.23 5.74 9.02
N ILE A 245 4.88 4.85 9.76
CA ILE A 245 6.34 4.76 9.88
C ILE A 245 6.85 3.81 8.81
N ASN A 246 7.52 4.35 7.78
CA ASN A 246 8.00 3.56 6.65
C ASN A 246 9.49 3.21 6.80
N VAL A 247 9.75 1.94 7.09
CA VAL A 247 11.09 1.35 7.20
C VAL A 247 11.39 0.36 6.06
N SER A 248 10.52 0.28 5.05
CA SER A 248 10.47 -0.87 4.12
C SER A 248 10.85 -0.56 2.68
N SER A 249 11.15 0.70 2.36
CA SER A 249 11.56 1.09 1.01
C SER A 249 12.88 0.41 0.61
N PRO A 250 12.95 -0.33 -0.52
CA PRO A 250 14.21 -0.87 -1.02
C PRO A 250 15.11 0.19 -1.68
N ASN A 251 14.60 1.42 -1.81
CA ASN A 251 15.20 2.45 -2.67
C ASN A 251 15.98 3.51 -1.89
N THR A 252 16.01 3.38 -0.57
CA THR A 252 16.78 4.21 0.36
C THR A 252 17.80 3.29 1.03
N PRO A 253 19.11 3.42 0.73
CA PRO A 253 20.13 2.53 1.27
C PRO A 253 20.09 2.43 2.80
N GLY A 254 20.21 1.22 3.34
CA GLY A 254 20.21 0.94 4.77
C GLY A 254 18.85 0.99 5.46
N LEU A 255 17.80 1.55 4.83
CA LEU A 255 16.51 1.77 5.49
C LEU A 255 15.87 0.48 6.00
N ARG A 256 15.93 -0.61 5.20
CA ARG A 256 15.37 -1.91 5.59
C ARG A 256 16.07 -2.55 6.79
N GLY A 257 17.29 -2.09 7.13
CA GLY A 257 17.99 -2.50 8.35
C GLY A 257 17.30 -2.03 9.63
N LEU A 258 16.47 -0.99 9.57
CA LEU A 258 15.63 -0.55 10.70
C LEU A 258 14.54 -1.57 11.08
N GLN A 259 14.34 -2.62 10.29
CA GLN A 259 13.43 -3.72 10.64
C GLN A 259 14.08 -4.77 11.54
N ASN A 260 15.39 -4.65 11.82
CA ASN A 260 16.05 -5.48 12.82
C ASN A 260 15.51 -5.14 14.21
N ARG A 261 15.25 -6.16 15.04
CA ARG A 261 14.54 -6.05 16.31
C ARG A 261 14.92 -4.84 17.17
N GLY A 262 16.18 -4.73 17.60
CA GLY A 262 16.58 -3.66 18.53
C GLY A 262 16.41 -2.24 17.97
N MET A 263 16.76 -2.02 16.70
CA MET A 263 16.56 -0.72 16.04
C MET A 263 15.07 -0.41 15.84
N LEU A 264 14.27 -1.44 15.59
CA LEU A 264 12.83 -1.29 15.42
C LEU A 264 12.16 -0.96 16.75
N GLU A 265 12.53 -1.65 17.84
CA GLU A 265 12.07 -1.37 19.21
C GLU A 265 12.34 0.10 19.58
N GLU A 266 13.58 0.57 19.42
CA GLU A 266 13.97 1.96 19.69
C GLU A 266 13.16 2.97 18.87
N LEU A 267 13.03 2.71 17.55
CA LEU A 267 12.26 3.57 16.66
C LEU A 267 10.79 3.65 17.08
N LEU A 268 10.16 2.50 17.33
CA LEU A 268 8.73 2.43 17.62
C LEU A 268 8.41 3.05 18.98
N GLU A 269 9.20 2.75 20.01
CA GLU A 269 9.08 3.40 21.33
C GLU A 269 9.24 4.91 21.22
N GLY A 270 10.26 5.37 20.47
CA GLY A 270 10.52 6.78 20.24
C GLY A 270 9.33 7.51 19.59
N VAL A 271 8.77 6.97 18.50
CA VAL A 271 7.63 7.61 17.82
C VAL A 271 6.36 7.55 18.64
N CYS A 272 6.12 6.47 19.39
CA CYS A 272 4.95 6.34 20.26
C CYS A 272 5.02 7.35 21.41
N LYS A 273 6.19 7.45 22.08
CA LYS A 273 6.45 8.45 23.11
C LYS A 273 6.26 9.87 22.60
N GLU A 274 6.76 10.17 21.40
CA GLU A 274 6.60 11.49 20.78
C GLU A 274 5.14 11.82 20.48
N ARG A 275 4.38 10.86 19.94
CA ARG A 275 2.96 10.98 19.67
C ARG A 275 2.16 11.13 20.96
N ASP A 276 2.58 10.46 22.03
CA ASP A 276 1.95 10.57 23.34
C ASP A 276 2.27 11.87 24.07
N ALA A 277 3.38 12.52 23.75
CA ALA A 277 3.72 13.84 24.27
C ALA A 277 2.98 15.00 23.57
N LEU A 278 2.24 14.74 22.49
CA LEU A 278 1.46 15.78 21.80
C LEU A 278 0.32 16.28 22.69
N ASP A 279 0.30 17.59 22.94
CA ASP A 279 -0.76 18.29 23.67
C ASP A 279 -1.97 18.53 22.75
N LEU A 280 -2.89 17.56 22.72
CA LEU A 280 -4.10 17.60 21.91
C LEU A 280 -5.35 17.48 22.77
N ARG A 281 -6.38 18.26 22.43
CA ARG A 281 -7.71 18.17 23.05
C ARG A 281 -8.54 16.99 22.53
N GLY A 282 -8.15 16.41 21.38
CA GLY A 282 -8.86 15.32 20.70
C GLY A 282 -8.04 14.03 20.68
N PRO A 283 -8.51 13.00 19.94
CA PRO A 283 -7.78 11.74 19.81
C PRO A 283 -6.41 11.98 19.16
N LYS A 284 -5.40 11.28 19.67
CA LYS A 284 -4.06 11.25 19.08
C LYS A 284 -4.09 10.42 17.79
N PRO A 285 -3.24 10.74 16.80
CA PRO A 285 -3.13 9.93 15.61
C PRO A 285 -2.63 8.53 15.95
N LYS A 286 -3.11 7.53 15.20
CA LYS A 286 -2.61 6.17 15.25
C LYS A 286 -1.24 6.10 14.59
N ILE A 287 -0.30 5.35 15.16
CA ILE A 287 1.00 5.05 14.57
C ILE A 287 0.89 3.67 13.93
N VAL A 288 1.24 3.58 12.65
CA VAL A 288 1.19 2.33 11.88
C VAL A 288 2.57 2.05 11.28
N LEU A 289 3.09 0.84 11.49
CA LEU A 289 4.36 0.42 10.88
C LEU A 289 4.14 -0.12 9.47
N LYS A 290 4.96 0.24 8.49
CA LYS A 290 4.92 -0.35 7.14
C LYS A 290 6.16 -1.19 6.85
N ILE A 291 5.97 -2.49 6.67
CA ILE A 291 7.07 -3.47 6.53
C ILE A 291 7.26 -3.98 5.09
N ALA A 292 8.44 -4.54 4.83
CA ALA A 292 8.76 -5.16 3.55
C ALA A 292 8.17 -6.58 3.47
N PRO A 293 7.84 -7.06 2.26
CA PRO A 293 7.43 -8.46 2.05
C PRO A 293 8.63 -9.43 2.06
N ASP A 294 9.85 -8.90 1.96
CA ASP A 294 11.09 -9.66 1.82
C ASP A 294 11.72 -9.97 3.18
N LEU A 295 10.90 -10.48 4.11
CA LEU A 295 11.31 -10.91 5.44
C LEU A 295 11.08 -12.42 5.55
N ASP A 296 12.02 -13.12 6.18
CA ASP A 296 11.79 -14.51 6.56
C ASP A 296 10.88 -14.58 7.80
N GLU A 297 10.50 -15.80 8.19
CA GLU A 297 9.53 -16.02 9.26
C GLU A 297 10.04 -15.53 10.62
N LEU A 298 11.34 -15.67 10.90
CA LEU A 298 11.96 -15.18 12.13
C LEU A 298 11.97 -13.64 12.18
N ALA A 299 12.33 -12.98 11.07
CA ALA A 299 12.28 -11.53 10.99
C ALA A 299 10.85 -10.99 11.12
N ILE A 300 9.83 -11.71 10.63
CA ILE A 300 8.42 -11.35 10.85
C ILE A 300 8.03 -11.50 12.33
N GLN A 301 8.55 -12.53 13.02
CA GLN A 301 8.34 -12.71 14.48
C GLN A 301 8.97 -11.57 15.28
N ASP A 302 10.22 -11.20 14.97
CA ASP A 302 10.91 -10.07 15.58
C ASP A 302 10.14 -8.74 15.40
N VAL A 303 9.62 -8.51 14.19
CA VAL A 303 8.75 -7.35 13.91
C VAL A 303 7.49 -7.40 14.75
N ALA A 304 6.84 -8.56 14.86
CA ALA A 304 5.62 -8.72 15.63
C ALA A 304 5.86 -8.46 17.12
N GLU A 305 6.98 -8.94 17.66
CA GLU A 305 7.44 -8.67 19.03
C GLU A 305 7.62 -7.19 19.29
N ALA A 306 8.41 -6.50 18.46
CA ALA A 306 8.62 -5.05 18.58
C ALA A 306 7.30 -4.28 18.52
N VAL A 307 6.35 -4.68 17.66
CA VAL A 307 5.03 -4.05 17.56
C VAL A 307 4.19 -4.27 18.82
N ARG A 308 4.20 -5.47 19.42
CA ARG A 308 3.44 -5.77 20.65
C ARG A 308 3.92 -4.97 21.86
N GLU A 309 5.20 -4.62 21.89
CA GLU A 309 5.84 -4.00 23.06
C GLU A 309 5.89 -2.46 22.97
N SER A 310 5.82 -1.89 21.76
CA SER A 310 6.06 -0.45 21.53
C SER A 310 4.83 0.46 21.59
N GLY A 311 3.61 -0.09 21.63
CA GLY A 311 2.37 0.69 21.58
C GLY A 311 1.99 1.20 20.18
N VAL A 312 2.52 0.57 19.13
CA VAL A 312 2.07 0.77 17.74
C VAL A 312 0.64 0.27 17.57
N ASP A 313 -0.17 1.00 16.82
CA ASP A 313 -1.59 0.70 16.68
C ASP A 313 -1.89 -0.29 15.55
N GLY A 314 -1.02 -0.43 14.55
CA GLY A 314 -1.27 -1.32 13.41
C GLY A 314 -0.07 -1.52 12.51
N VAL A 315 -0.21 -2.42 11.54
CA VAL A 315 0.86 -2.73 10.58
C VAL A 315 0.31 -2.76 9.15
N ILE A 316 1.02 -2.16 8.20
CA ILE A 316 0.77 -2.31 6.76
C ILE A 316 1.71 -3.38 6.20
N VAL A 317 1.13 -4.40 5.58
CA VAL A 317 1.83 -5.51 4.91
C VAL A 317 1.33 -5.60 3.47
N SER A 318 2.09 -5.13 2.48
CA SER A 318 3.50 -4.80 2.50
C SER A 318 3.90 -3.69 1.52
N ASN A 319 5.18 -3.33 1.56
CA ASN A 319 5.83 -2.51 0.53
C ASN A 319 6.19 -3.35 -0.71
N THR A 320 6.89 -2.76 -1.67
CA THR A 320 7.36 -3.47 -2.88
C THR A 320 8.40 -4.54 -2.58
N THR A 321 8.50 -5.59 -3.40
CA THR A 321 9.51 -6.66 -3.27
C THR A 321 10.75 -6.40 -4.12
N ILE A 322 11.92 -6.84 -3.65
CA ILE A 322 13.14 -6.92 -4.50
C ILE A 322 13.25 -8.23 -5.27
N GLN A 323 12.42 -9.23 -4.94
CA GLN A 323 12.36 -10.49 -5.66
C GLN A 323 11.92 -10.27 -7.11
N ARG A 324 12.37 -11.17 -7.99
CA ARG A 324 12.04 -11.18 -9.41
C ARG A 324 11.54 -12.57 -9.78
N PRO A 325 10.22 -12.82 -9.65
CA PRO A 325 9.64 -14.02 -10.24
C PRO A 325 9.80 -13.98 -11.77
N LYS A 326 9.35 -15.01 -12.46
CA LYS A 326 9.38 -15.02 -13.94
C LYS A 326 8.45 -13.93 -14.47
N LEU A 327 9.03 -12.81 -14.90
CA LEU A 327 8.34 -11.66 -15.49
C LEU A 327 8.48 -11.69 -17.01
N LEU A 328 7.48 -11.16 -17.72
CA LEU A 328 7.38 -11.21 -19.18
C LEU A 328 7.86 -9.92 -19.85
N SER A 329 7.63 -8.77 -19.21
CA SER A 329 7.91 -7.47 -19.80
C SER A 329 9.41 -7.21 -19.97
N ALA A 330 9.79 -6.42 -20.99
CA ALA A 330 11.19 -6.08 -21.27
C ALA A 330 11.93 -5.40 -20.10
N SER A 331 11.21 -4.65 -19.27
CA SER A 331 11.78 -3.94 -18.10
C SER A 331 11.88 -4.81 -16.83
N SER A 332 11.70 -6.12 -16.94
CA SER A 332 11.73 -7.08 -15.82
C SER A 332 13.03 -7.06 -15.00
N ASN A 333 14.16 -6.73 -15.63
CA ASN A 333 15.48 -6.70 -15.00
C ASN A 333 15.85 -5.34 -14.37
N GLU A 334 14.94 -4.37 -14.39
CA GLU A 334 15.20 -3.07 -13.76
C GLU A 334 15.41 -3.19 -12.25
N ILE A 335 16.36 -2.42 -11.72
CA ILE A 335 16.62 -2.35 -10.28
C ILE A 335 15.52 -1.54 -9.55
N GLY A 336 15.21 -1.95 -8.32
CA GLY A 336 14.23 -1.31 -7.45
C GLY A 336 13.18 -2.27 -6.91
N GLY A 337 12.08 -1.73 -6.39
CA GLY A 337 10.96 -2.50 -5.88
C GLY A 337 9.92 -2.83 -6.96
N LEU A 338 9.54 -4.11 -7.05
CA LEU A 338 8.46 -4.65 -7.86
C LEU A 338 7.11 -4.56 -7.10
N SER A 339 6.08 -4.13 -7.81
CA SER A 339 4.68 -4.06 -7.35
C SER A 339 3.72 -4.58 -8.42
N GLY A 340 2.46 -4.82 -8.04
CA GLY A 340 1.44 -5.38 -8.93
C GLY A 340 1.18 -6.86 -8.65
N PRO A 341 0.38 -7.55 -9.48
CA PRO A 341 -0.04 -8.94 -9.26
C PRO A 341 1.09 -9.92 -8.90
N PRO A 342 2.32 -9.81 -9.47
CA PRO A 342 3.44 -10.69 -9.07
C PRO A 342 3.83 -10.61 -7.58
N LEU A 343 3.46 -9.54 -6.87
CA LEU A 343 3.70 -9.37 -5.43
C LEU A 343 2.61 -10.02 -4.56
N HIS A 344 1.45 -10.37 -5.12
CA HIS A 344 0.27 -10.78 -4.37
C HIS A 344 0.55 -11.94 -3.39
N SER A 345 1.08 -13.05 -3.89
CA SER A 345 1.34 -14.25 -3.10
C SER A 345 2.33 -14.01 -1.97
N LEU A 346 3.40 -13.25 -2.24
CA LEU A 346 4.43 -12.93 -1.25
C LEU A 346 3.85 -12.03 -0.15
N SER A 347 3.10 -10.99 -0.52
CA SER A 347 2.48 -10.09 0.45
C SER A 347 1.42 -10.80 1.29
N LEU A 348 0.62 -11.68 0.68
CA LEU A 348 -0.38 -12.48 1.38
C LEU A 348 0.27 -13.48 2.35
N LYS A 349 1.39 -14.11 1.95
CA LYS A 349 2.18 -14.97 2.84
C LYS A 349 2.67 -14.19 4.05
N ALA A 350 3.34 -13.06 3.83
CA ALA A 350 3.87 -12.22 4.91
C ALA A 350 2.75 -11.77 5.88
N LEU A 351 1.57 -11.44 5.35
CA LEU A 351 0.42 -11.06 6.17
C LEU A 351 -0.07 -12.22 7.05
N LYS A 352 -0.22 -13.42 6.48
CA LYS A 352 -0.64 -14.62 7.24
C LYS A 352 0.34 -14.92 8.37
N THR A 353 1.63 -14.90 8.08
CA THR A 353 2.68 -15.09 9.09
C THR A 353 2.58 -14.03 10.18
N LEU A 354 2.48 -12.75 9.81
CA LEU A 354 2.39 -11.67 10.79
C LEU A 354 1.12 -11.78 11.67
N ARG A 355 -0.02 -12.13 11.08
CA ARG A 355 -1.30 -12.27 11.80
C ARG A 355 -1.20 -13.28 12.94
N ALA A 356 -0.50 -14.39 12.71
CA ALA A 356 -0.23 -15.45 13.70
C ALA A 356 0.63 -14.99 14.89
N HIS A 357 1.34 -13.87 14.75
CA HIS A 357 2.22 -13.32 15.79
C HIS A 357 1.72 -11.99 16.37
N LEU A 358 0.63 -11.41 15.86
CA LEU A 358 0.02 -10.20 16.41
C LEU A 358 -1.28 -10.53 17.16
N PRO A 359 -1.59 -9.83 18.28
CA PRO A 359 -2.85 -9.97 18.98
C PRO A 359 -4.01 -9.35 18.19
N ALA A 360 -5.23 -9.81 18.48
CA ALA A 360 -6.43 -9.45 17.72
C ALA A 360 -6.71 -7.94 17.64
N ASN A 361 -6.31 -7.18 18.66
CA ASN A 361 -6.52 -5.73 18.74
C ASN A 361 -5.55 -4.90 17.88
N ILE A 362 -4.52 -5.51 17.29
CA ILE A 362 -3.61 -4.84 16.35
C ILE A 362 -4.07 -5.16 14.92
N PRO A 363 -4.76 -4.24 14.22
CA PRO A 363 -5.17 -4.43 12.84
C PRO A 363 -3.97 -4.50 11.89
N ILE A 364 -4.15 -5.28 10.83
CA ILE A 364 -3.21 -5.36 9.71
C ILE A 364 -3.89 -4.79 8.47
N ILE A 365 -3.22 -3.88 7.78
CA ILE A 365 -3.65 -3.31 6.50
C ILE A 365 -2.92 -4.04 5.38
N GLY A 366 -3.67 -4.72 4.51
CA GLY A 366 -3.14 -5.45 3.36
C GLY A 366 -2.71 -4.53 2.22
N CYS A 367 -1.56 -4.77 1.59
CA CYS A 367 -1.08 -3.99 0.45
C CYS A 367 -0.14 -4.83 -0.42
N GLY A 368 -0.55 -5.17 -1.64
CA GLY A 368 0.35 -5.87 -2.57
C GLY A 368 -0.40 -6.72 -3.58
N GLY A 369 -0.35 -6.31 -4.85
CA GLY A 369 -0.91 -7.09 -5.96
C GLY A 369 -2.43 -7.18 -6.05
N ILE A 370 -3.16 -6.48 -5.19
CA ILE A 370 -4.64 -6.47 -5.19
C ILE A 370 -5.16 -5.71 -6.42
N SER A 371 -5.85 -6.44 -7.30
CA SER A 371 -6.38 -5.94 -8.57
C SER A 371 -7.88 -6.18 -8.76
N THR A 372 -8.45 -7.09 -7.96
CA THR A 372 -9.86 -7.49 -7.98
C THR A 372 -10.47 -7.52 -6.58
N GLY A 373 -11.80 -7.59 -6.50
CA GLY A 373 -12.52 -7.84 -5.25
C GLY A 373 -12.18 -9.20 -4.60
N ALA A 374 -11.88 -10.22 -5.41
CA ALA A 374 -11.45 -11.54 -4.91
C ALA A 374 -10.08 -11.46 -4.23
N ASP A 375 -9.13 -10.72 -4.80
CA ASP A 375 -7.82 -10.48 -4.16
C ASP A 375 -7.99 -9.77 -2.80
N ALA A 376 -8.88 -8.77 -2.72
CA ALA A 376 -9.18 -8.09 -1.46
C ALA A 376 -9.77 -9.05 -0.42
N LEU A 377 -10.63 -9.97 -0.85
CA LEU A 377 -11.21 -11.01 0.02
C LEU A 377 -10.16 -12.02 0.50
N ASP A 378 -9.15 -12.35 -0.30
CA ASP A 378 -8.03 -13.19 0.14
C ASP A 378 -7.26 -12.56 1.31
N PHE A 379 -7.04 -11.24 1.24
CA PHE A 379 -6.44 -10.47 2.33
C PHE A 379 -7.34 -10.43 3.58
N ALA A 380 -8.66 -10.25 3.43
CA ALA A 380 -9.60 -10.32 4.55
C ALA A 380 -9.55 -11.68 5.26
N ARG A 381 -9.56 -12.77 4.48
CA ARG A 381 -9.47 -14.15 4.99
C ARG A 381 -8.14 -14.43 5.69
N ALA A 382 -7.09 -13.70 5.34
CA ALA A 382 -5.80 -13.77 6.02
C ALA A 382 -5.71 -12.87 7.27
N GLY A 383 -6.75 -12.08 7.57
CA GLY A 383 -6.85 -11.25 8.76
C GLY A 383 -6.51 -9.78 8.54
N ALA A 384 -6.52 -9.31 7.29
CA ALA A 384 -6.41 -7.88 6.98
C ALA A 384 -7.71 -7.15 7.31
N THR A 385 -7.63 -6.10 8.13
CA THR A 385 -8.78 -5.27 8.49
C THR A 385 -9.20 -4.36 7.34
N SER A 386 -8.23 -3.86 6.56
CA SER A 386 -8.46 -3.07 5.35
C SER A 386 -7.39 -3.37 4.30
N VAL A 387 -7.55 -2.90 3.07
CA VAL A 387 -6.61 -3.12 1.97
C VAL A 387 -6.27 -1.83 1.23
N GLN A 388 -5.06 -1.77 0.67
CA GLN A 388 -4.57 -0.64 -0.10
C GLN A 388 -4.24 -1.02 -1.55
N LEU A 389 -4.60 -0.12 -2.45
CA LEU A 389 -4.39 -0.23 -3.89
C LEU A 389 -3.31 0.75 -4.35
N TYR A 390 -2.59 0.38 -5.41
CA TYR A 390 -1.69 1.28 -6.12
C TYR A 390 -1.57 0.87 -7.58
N THR A 391 -0.96 -0.29 -7.84
CA THR A 391 -0.58 -0.67 -9.21
C THR A 391 -1.82 -0.89 -10.09
N SER A 392 -2.86 -1.52 -9.55
CA SER A 392 -4.16 -1.65 -10.21
C SER A 392 -4.78 -0.30 -10.58
N PHE A 393 -4.61 0.73 -9.74
CA PHE A 393 -5.06 2.09 -10.02
C PHE A 393 -4.30 2.73 -11.21
N GLY A 394 -2.97 2.57 -11.24
CA GLY A 394 -2.15 3.02 -12.37
C GLY A 394 -2.49 2.30 -13.69
N TYR A 395 -3.00 1.07 -13.62
CA TYR A 395 -3.32 0.27 -14.80
C TYR A 395 -4.75 0.42 -15.30
N THR A 396 -5.71 0.53 -14.38
CA THR A 396 -7.16 0.52 -14.66
C THR A 396 -7.84 1.88 -14.47
N GLY A 397 -7.10 2.90 -14.02
CA GLY A 397 -7.53 4.30 -14.06
C GLY A 397 -8.52 4.71 -12.96
N VAL A 398 -9.22 5.82 -13.17
CA VAL A 398 -9.97 6.48 -12.09
C VAL A 398 -11.12 5.67 -11.48
N GLY A 399 -11.64 4.68 -12.20
CA GLY A 399 -12.73 3.82 -11.73
C GLY A 399 -12.30 2.62 -10.88
N THR A 400 -10.99 2.44 -10.62
CA THR A 400 -10.47 1.24 -9.93
C THR A 400 -11.10 1.01 -8.55
N ALA A 401 -11.21 2.05 -7.72
CA ALA A 401 -11.72 1.90 -6.36
C ALA A 401 -13.16 1.39 -6.36
N ARG A 402 -14.04 2.06 -7.11
CA ARG A 402 -15.44 1.66 -7.30
C ARG A 402 -15.56 0.25 -7.87
N ARG A 403 -14.82 -0.07 -8.95
CA ARG A 403 -14.85 -1.41 -9.55
C ARG A 403 -14.52 -2.50 -8.51
N ILE A 404 -13.45 -2.32 -7.74
CA ILE A 404 -13.04 -3.33 -6.73
C ILE A 404 -14.05 -3.42 -5.59
N LYS A 405 -14.68 -2.30 -5.17
CA LYS A 405 -15.79 -2.34 -4.21
C LYS A 405 -16.97 -3.14 -4.72
N ASP A 406 -17.41 -2.89 -5.96
CA ASP A 406 -18.55 -3.57 -6.57
C ASP A 406 -18.25 -5.08 -6.73
N GLU A 407 -17.04 -5.43 -7.16
CA GLU A 407 -16.58 -6.83 -7.22
C GLU A 407 -16.56 -7.49 -5.83
N LEU A 408 -16.00 -6.82 -4.81
CA LEU A 408 -15.93 -7.33 -3.45
C LEU A 408 -17.32 -7.51 -2.83
N ALA A 409 -18.23 -6.56 -3.05
CA ALA A 409 -19.62 -6.64 -2.64
C ALA A 409 -20.31 -7.87 -3.26
N SER A 410 -20.06 -8.13 -4.53
CA SER A 410 -20.54 -9.33 -5.23
C SER A 410 -20.00 -10.62 -4.60
N GLU A 411 -18.69 -10.69 -4.32
CA GLU A 411 -18.08 -11.85 -3.66
C GLU A 411 -18.65 -12.10 -2.26
N LEU A 412 -18.83 -11.05 -1.45
CA LEU A 412 -19.41 -11.14 -0.11
C LEU A 412 -20.88 -11.58 -0.15
N SER A 413 -21.65 -11.06 -1.11
CA SER A 413 -23.06 -11.42 -1.31
C SER A 413 -23.23 -12.89 -1.69
N LYS A 414 -22.36 -13.43 -2.56
CA LYS A 414 -22.33 -14.88 -2.90
C LYS A 414 -22.07 -15.76 -1.67
N LEU A 415 -21.30 -15.25 -0.72
CA LEU A 415 -20.98 -15.92 0.55
C LEU A 415 -21.99 -15.63 1.66
N ASN A 416 -23.02 -14.82 1.40
CA ASN A 416 -24.01 -14.36 2.37
C ASN A 416 -23.35 -13.81 3.67
N THR A 417 -22.30 -13.03 3.51
CA THR A 417 -21.51 -12.47 4.62
C THR A 417 -21.19 -11.00 4.39
N THR A 418 -20.53 -10.37 5.36
CA THR A 418 -20.06 -8.98 5.31
C THR A 418 -18.55 -8.97 5.45
N TRP A 419 -17.89 -7.89 5.02
CA TRP A 419 -16.45 -7.71 5.21
C TRP A 419 -16.02 -7.94 6.65
N SER A 420 -16.65 -7.23 7.59
CA SER A 420 -16.30 -7.28 9.01
C SER A 420 -16.41 -8.70 9.59
N LYS A 421 -17.46 -9.46 9.25
CA LYS A 421 -17.59 -10.87 9.66
C LYS A 421 -16.43 -11.76 9.18
N VAL A 422 -16.03 -11.64 7.91
CA VAL A 422 -14.90 -12.44 7.37
C VAL A 422 -13.61 -12.12 8.11
N VAL A 423 -13.37 -10.83 8.36
CA VAL A 423 -12.18 -10.37 9.09
C VAL A 423 -12.22 -10.86 10.55
N ASP A 424 -13.34 -10.69 11.24
CA ASP A 424 -13.50 -11.10 12.65
C ASP A 424 -13.30 -12.61 12.84
N GLU A 425 -13.87 -13.42 11.95
CA GLU A 425 -13.68 -14.88 11.95
C GLU A 425 -12.21 -15.25 11.70
N SER A 426 -11.55 -14.57 10.77
CA SER A 426 -10.13 -14.78 10.50
C SER A 426 -9.25 -14.39 11.69
N ILE A 427 -9.46 -13.21 12.28
CA ILE A 427 -8.71 -12.72 13.43
C ILE A 427 -8.94 -13.64 14.63
N LYS A 428 -10.18 -14.05 14.90
CA LYS A 428 -10.49 -14.98 15.99
C LYS A 428 -9.74 -16.32 15.85
N THR A 429 -9.54 -16.77 14.62
CA THR A 429 -8.90 -18.06 14.33
C THR A 429 -7.38 -17.97 14.34
N HIS A 430 -6.82 -16.87 13.83
CA HIS A 430 -5.39 -16.78 13.51
C HIS A 430 -4.62 -15.78 14.37
N ALA A 431 -5.26 -14.93 15.16
CA ALA A 431 -4.53 -13.96 15.97
C ALA A 431 -3.74 -14.64 17.09
N TRP A 432 -2.57 -14.10 17.37
CA TRP A 432 -1.74 -14.52 18.48
C TRP A 432 -2.48 -14.34 19.80
N VAL A 433 -2.47 -15.39 20.62
CA VAL A 433 -2.95 -15.36 22.00
C VAL A 433 -1.73 -15.47 22.90
N ARG A 434 -1.62 -14.56 23.87
CA ARG A 434 -0.52 -14.57 24.84
C ARG A 434 -0.51 -15.92 25.59
N PRO A 435 0.58 -16.70 25.55
CA PRO A 435 0.66 -17.95 26.30
C PRO A 435 0.52 -17.72 27.80
N ARG A 436 -0.13 -18.65 28.52
CA ARG A 436 -0.22 -18.60 29.98
C ARG A 436 1.19 -18.70 30.58
N GLY A 437 1.54 -17.79 31.50
CA GLY A 437 2.88 -17.73 32.10
C GLY A 437 3.89 -16.84 31.36
N GLN A 438 3.63 -16.47 30.10
CA GLN A 438 4.52 -15.58 29.34
C GLN A 438 4.70 -14.22 30.04
N GLN A 439 3.68 -13.72 30.75
CA GLN A 439 3.78 -12.46 31.49
C GLN A 439 4.87 -12.48 32.58
N ALA A 440 5.11 -13.63 33.22
CA ALA A 440 6.18 -13.78 34.19
C ALA A 440 7.56 -13.84 33.52
N LEU A 441 7.65 -14.52 32.36
CA LEU A 441 8.86 -14.56 31.54
C LEU A 441 9.21 -13.17 30.99
N ASP A 442 8.25 -12.46 30.40
CA ASP A 442 8.44 -11.10 29.88
C ASP A 442 8.83 -10.11 31.00
N ALA A 443 8.29 -10.30 32.21
CA ALA A 443 8.66 -9.49 33.36
C ALA A 443 10.10 -9.75 33.80
N GLY A 444 10.50 -11.03 33.86
CA GLY A 444 11.88 -11.42 34.14
C GLY A 444 12.86 -10.94 33.06
N GLU A 445 12.51 -11.05 31.77
CA GLU A 445 13.35 -10.55 30.68
C GLU A 445 13.54 -9.03 30.74
N ARG A 446 12.46 -8.27 30.98
CA ARG A 446 12.56 -6.81 31.18
C ARG A 446 13.44 -6.45 32.36
N GLU A 447 13.33 -7.19 33.46
CA GLU A 447 14.15 -6.96 34.65
C GLU A 447 15.63 -7.24 34.34
N ILE A 448 15.94 -8.33 33.63
CA ILE A 448 17.30 -8.66 33.18
C ILE A 448 17.83 -7.59 32.23
N ARG A 449 17.05 -7.14 31.23
CA ARG A 449 17.46 -6.07 30.32
C ARG A 449 17.74 -4.77 31.08
N ALA A 450 16.87 -4.38 32.01
CA ALA A 450 17.08 -3.20 32.84
C ALA A 450 18.34 -3.31 33.72
N MET A 451 18.64 -4.50 34.26
CA MET A 451 19.88 -4.77 34.99
C MET A 451 21.11 -4.64 34.08
N LEU A 452 21.06 -5.21 32.87
CA LEU A 452 22.13 -5.14 31.88
C LEU A 452 22.39 -3.70 31.42
N ASP A 453 21.34 -2.93 31.14
CA ASP A 453 21.44 -1.51 30.79
C ASP A 453 22.01 -0.67 31.94
N GLY A 454 21.60 -0.98 33.18
CA GLY A 454 22.16 -0.37 34.39
C GLY A 454 23.65 -0.64 34.54
N LEU A 455 24.08 -1.89 34.31
CA LEU A 455 25.48 -2.30 34.31
C LEU A 455 26.27 -1.61 33.19
N GLY A 456 25.72 -1.54 31.98
CA GLY A 456 26.34 -0.84 30.85
C GLY A 456 26.57 0.64 31.14
N LYS A 457 25.61 1.32 31.78
CA LYS A 457 25.76 2.71 32.23
C LYS A 457 26.81 2.86 33.33
N GLN A 458 26.89 1.92 34.28
CA GLN A 458 27.92 1.95 35.32
C GLN A 458 29.33 1.70 34.78
N MET A 459 29.47 0.80 33.80
CA MET A 459 30.75 0.57 33.13
C MET A 459 31.18 1.76 32.27
N ALA A 460 30.26 2.41 31.56
CA ALA A 460 30.55 3.64 30.81
C ALA A 460 30.99 4.80 31.72
N VAL A 461 30.38 4.94 32.91
CA VAL A 461 30.80 5.92 33.93
C VAL A 461 32.16 5.56 34.53
N GLY A 462 32.48 4.27 34.66
CA GLY A 462 33.79 3.79 35.11
C GLY A 462 34.92 4.10 34.13
N ASP A 463 34.66 3.97 32.82
CA ASP A 463 35.63 4.33 31.77
C ASP A 463 35.87 5.85 31.69
N ASP A 464 34.85 6.68 31.93
CA ASP A 464 34.98 8.14 32.03
C ASP A 464 35.75 8.59 33.29
N LEU A 465 35.64 7.85 34.41
CA LEU A 465 36.42 8.07 35.63
C LEU A 465 37.88 7.62 35.48
N ALA A 466 38.13 6.50 34.80
CA ALA A 466 39.49 6.04 34.49
C ALA A 466 40.21 7.01 33.54
N ALA A 467 39.49 7.70 32.66
CA ALA A 467 40.04 8.76 31.80
C ALA A 467 40.35 10.08 32.55
N LEU A 468 39.82 10.26 33.77
CA LEU A 468 40.09 11.42 34.63
C LEU A 468 41.25 11.20 35.62
N GLU A 469 41.61 9.94 35.92
CA GLU A 469 42.71 9.61 36.84
C GLU A 469 44.12 9.62 36.19
N ASP A 470 44.23 9.77 34.86
CA ASP A 470 45.51 9.75 34.14
C ASP A 470 46.19 11.14 33.98
N ARG A 471 46.03 12.05 34.98
CA ARG A 471 46.64 13.39 34.98
C ARG A 471 47.36 13.78 36.27
N ASP A 472 48.11 12.85 36.88
CA ASP A 472 49.10 13.22 37.89
C ASP A 472 50.43 12.46 37.70
N PRO A 473 51.50 13.09 37.21
CA PRO A 473 52.72 12.41 36.83
C PRO A 473 53.71 12.12 37.99
N ASP A 474 53.32 12.27 39.26
CA ASP A 474 54.29 12.22 40.38
C ASP A 474 53.93 11.30 41.57
N SER A 475 53.38 10.11 41.32
CA SER A 475 53.22 9.08 42.37
C SER A 475 54.00 7.77 42.08
N PRO A 476 54.67 7.17 43.09
CA PRO A 476 55.56 6.03 42.87
C PRO A 476 54.78 4.71 42.73
N LYS A 477 55.20 3.92 41.74
CA LYS A 477 54.64 2.61 41.36
C LYS A 477 54.57 1.64 42.54
N GLY A 478 53.34 1.29 42.94
CA GLY A 478 53.02 0.18 43.85
C GLY A 478 52.09 -0.80 43.17
N VAL A 479 52.55 -2.04 42.98
CA VAL A 479 51.80 -3.16 42.40
C VAL A 479 50.59 -3.50 43.29
N GLY A 480 49.38 -3.42 42.73
CA GLY A 480 48.16 -3.91 43.37
C GLY A 480 47.21 -4.48 42.31
N SER A 481 47.22 -5.80 42.14
CA SER A 481 46.22 -6.49 41.33
C SER A 481 44.85 -6.36 41.99
N VAL A 482 44.00 -5.47 41.49
CA VAL A 482 42.59 -5.44 41.88
C VAL A 482 41.88 -6.59 41.17
N ARG A 483 41.75 -7.73 41.85
CA ARG A 483 40.75 -8.74 41.49
C ARG A 483 39.38 -8.16 41.84
N ILE A 484 38.65 -7.66 40.84
CA ILE A 484 37.22 -7.41 41.00
C ILE A 484 36.53 -8.77 40.95
N GLY A 485 36.30 -9.35 42.13
CA GLY A 485 35.41 -10.49 42.28
C GLY A 485 33.97 -10.00 42.13
N LEU A 486 33.38 -10.19 40.95
CA LEU A 486 31.93 -10.05 40.74
C LEU A 486 31.22 -11.23 41.41
N GLY A 487 31.08 -11.16 42.74
CA GLY A 487 30.15 -11.99 43.49
C GLY A 487 28.72 -11.51 43.26
N LEU A 488 28.12 -11.87 42.13
CA LEU A 488 26.69 -11.68 41.89
C LEU A 488 25.90 -12.60 42.84
N LYS A 489 25.51 -12.07 43.99
CA LYS A 489 24.41 -12.64 44.77
C LYS A 489 23.11 -12.13 44.15
N LEU A 490 22.44 -12.98 43.38
CA LEU A 490 21.02 -12.81 43.05
C LEU A 490 20.26 -12.60 44.35
N ASP A 491 19.44 -11.55 44.42
CA ASP A 491 18.60 -11.35 45.59
C ASP A 491 17.59 -12.51 45.70
N SER A 492 17.06 -12.73 46.91
CA SER A 492 16.14 -13.84 47.18
C SER A 492 14.83 -13.78 46.39
N ALA A 493 14.46 -12.62 45.84
CA ALA A 493 13.29 -12.46 44.98
C ALA A 493 13.60 -12.88 43.54
N THR A 494 14.76 -12.51 43.00
CA THR A 494 15.22 -12.95 41.67
C THR A 494 15.45 -14.45 41.62
N ALA A 495 16.00 -15.05 42.69
CA ALA A 495 16.16 -16.49 42.80
C ALA A 495 14.81 -17.24 42.80
N ARG A 496 13.79 -16.71 43.50
CA ARG A 496 12.44 -17.27 43.50
C ARG A 496 11.74 -17.13 42.15
N LEU A 497 11.96 -16.03 41.44
CA LEU A 497 11.42 -15.83 40.09
C LEU A 497 12.04 -16.80 39.08
N ALA A 498 13.35 -17.06 39.19
CA ALA A 498 14.04 -18.09 38.38
C ALA A 498 13.49 -19.50 38.67
N GLU A 499 13.27 -19.84 39.94
CA GLU A 499 12.70 -21.12 40.36
C GLU A 499 11.24 -21.29 39.86
N GLN A 500 10.46 -20.21 39.87
CA GLN A 500 9.10 -20.17 39.31
C GLN A 500 9.09 -20.28 37.78
N ALA A 501 10.06 -19.68 37.09
CA ALA A 501 10.22 -19.78 35.65
C ALA A 501 10.63 -21.20 35.22
N GLU A 502 11.54 -21.84 35.96
CA GLU A 502 11.89 -23.26 35.76
C GLU A 502 10.70 -24.19 36.02
N ALA A 503 9.94 -23.96 37.09
CA ALA A 503 8.72 -24.73 37.37
C ALA A 503 7.65 -24.55 36.28
N ALA A 504 7.51 -23.36 35.71
CA ALA A 504 6.59 -23.09 34.61
C ALA A 504 7.05 -23.74 33.29
N LEU A 505 8.36 -23.78 33.03
CA LEU A 505 8.94 -24.51 31.89
C LEU A 505 8.81 -26.03 32.03
N ALA A 506 8.89 -26.55 33.26
CA ALA A 506 8.68 -27.97 33.56
C ALA A 506 7.21 -28.40 33.54
N ALA A 507 6.26 -27.47 33.67
CA ALA A 507 4.82 -27.73 33.66
C ALA A 507 4.18 -27.76 32.25
N ARG A 508 4.98 -27.84 31.18
CA ARG A 508 4.44 -28.10 29.83
C ARG A 508 3.61 -29.39 29.86
N PRO A 509 2.38 -29.42 29.34
CA PRO A 509 1.64 -30.67 29.22
C PRO A 509 2.41 -31.58 28.27
N HIS A 510 2.78 -32.76 28.75
CA HIS A 510 3.11 -33.91 27.92
C HIS A 510 1.86 -34.33 27.15
N ASP A 511 1.48 -33.62 26.07
CA ASP A 511 0.41 -34.07 25.16
C ASP A 511 0.41 -33.30 23.83
N GLU A 512 1.56 -33.22 23.14
CA GLU A 512 1.59 -32.80 21.72
C GLU A 512 2.46 -33.67 20.79
N ASN A 513 3.05 -34.77 21.29
CA ASN A 513 3.85 -35.69 20.45
C ASN A 513 3.12 -36.97 20.00
N ASN A 514 1.87 -37.21 20.40
CA ASN A 514 1.12 -38.42 19.98
C ASN A 514 0.16 -38.20 18.78
N ALA A 515 -0.01 -36.97 18.30
CA ALA A 515 -0.88 -36.68 17.16
C ALA A 515 -0.16 -36.66 15.79
N LEU A 516 1.17 -36.68 15.77
CA LEU A 516 1.97 -36.64 14.53
C LEU A 516 2.60 -37.99 14.13
N GLU A 517 2.60 -39.00 15.02
CA GLU A 517 3.09 -40.35 14.67
C GLU A 517 1.98 -41.32 14.18
N HIS A 518 0.71 -40.96 14.33
CA HIS A 518 -0.40 -41.84 13.91
C HIS A 518 -0.89 -41.61 12.47
N ASP A 519 -0.42 -40.55 11.78
CA ASP A 519 -0.83 -40.23 10.39
C ASP A 519 0.24 -40.58 9.33
N GLN A 520 1.41 -41.09 9.74
CA GLN A 520 2.48 -41.54 8.83
C GLN A 520 2.68 -43.07 8.76
N ARG A 521 1.84 -43.86 9.43
CA ARG A 521 1.84 -45.33 9.34
C ARG A 521 0.64 -45.94 8.59
N GLY A 522 -0.17 -45.11 7.93
CA GLY A 522 -1.37 -45.52 7.20
C GLY A 522 -1.35 -45.21 5.70
N SER A 523 -0.25 -45.46 4.97
CA SER A 523 -0.27 -45.34 3.49
C SER A 523 0.78 -46.18 2.73
N LEU A 524 1.44 -47.15 3.36
CA LEU A 524 2.47 -47.98 2.71
C LEU A 524 2.38 -49.44 3.15
N ALA A 525 1.28 -50.12 2.79
CA ALA A 525 1.21 -51.58 2.68
C ALA A 525 -0.17 -52.00 2.15
N ASP A 526 -0.32 -52.05 0.82
CA ASP A 526 -1.02 -53.17 0.15
C ASP A 526 -0.99 -52.97 -1.37
N SER A 527 0.02 -53.54 -2.03
CA SER A 527 0.02 -53.72 -3.48
C SER A 527 0.90 -54.90 -3.91
N THR A 528 0.60 -56.11 -3.43
CA THR A 528 1.12 -57.34 -4.05
C THR A 528 0.11 -58.50 -4.06
N GLY A 529 -0.70 -58.54 -5.12
CA GLY A 529 -1.07 -59.75 -5.89
C GLY A 529 -2.36 -60.51 -5.51
N PRO A 530 -2.84 -61.46 -6.36
CA PRO A 530 -2.56 -61.65 -7.79
C PRO A 530 -3.82 -61.77 -8.68
N LEU A 531 -3.57 -61.55 -9.98
CA LEU A 531 -4.27 -62.04 -11.17
C LEU A 531 -5.40 -63.07 -10.97
N GLU A 532 -6.60 -62.75 -11.48
CA GLU A 532 -7.38 -63.72 -12.27
C GLU A 532 -8.36 -63.07 -13.28
N LYS A 533 -8.02 -63.26 -14.57
CA LYS A 533 -8.89 -63.67 -15.69
C LYS A 533 -10.39 -63.31 -15.70
N ARG A 534 -10.76 -62.56 -16.75
CA ARG A 534 -11.62 -62.92 -17.91
C ARG A 534 -12.81 -61.98 -18.16
N ARG A 535 -12.83 -61.51 -19.42
CA ARG A 535 -13.96 -61.38 -20.37
C ARG A 535 -15.18 -60.60 -19.86
N THR A 536 -15.59 -59.51 -20.50
CA THR A 536 -15.88 -59.32 -21.94
C THR A 536 -15.75 -57.88 -22.35
#